data_AF-A0A260ZN85-F1
#
_entry.id   AF-A0A260ZN85-F1
#
_cell.length_a   1.000
_cell.length_b   1.000
_cell.length_c   1.000
_cell.angle_alpha   90.00
_cell.angle_beta   90.00
_cell.angle_gamma   90.00
#
_symmetry.space_group_name_H-M   'P 1'
#
loop_
_entity.id
_entity.type
_entity.pdbx_description
1 polymer ?
#
loop_
_entity_poly.entity_id
_entity_poly.type
_entity_poly.pdbx_seq_one_letter_code
_entity_poly.pdbx_strand_id
1 'polypeptide(L)'
;MRTVLGFPPIAQWTKYWNPSEEEVEAAPTVEKYFELREAINLDRRWDSQFFFEKQLQSGMNFLDKWVPAVRNIYRRKFEEIRSRPDAKLVLHRGEIDHMFDEYKDIKWSVQKAISKMFEIKEECWEVVGKKIKKSEERENQNSKFNENDV
;
A
#
# COMPACT_ATOMS: atom_id res chain seq x y z
N MET A 1 9.52 -3.32 7.93
CA MET A 1 9.50 -3.22 9.40
C MET A 1 10.21 -4.39 10.05
N ARG A 2 9.73 -5.66 9.96
CA ARG A 2 10.42 -6.85 10.54
C ARG A 2 11.93 -6.89 10.27
N THR A 3 12.35 -6.72 9.01
CA THR A 3 13.79 -6.67 8.63
C THR A 3 14.59 -5.59 9.36
N VAL A 4 14.02 -4.39 9.54
CA VAL A 4 14.68 -3.27 10.22
C VAL A 4 14.79 -3.52 11.73
N LEU A 5 13.83 -4.27 12.28
CA LEU A 5 13.81 -4.70 13.68
C LEU A 5 14.63 -5.97 13.94
N GLY A 6 15.18 -6.61 12.90
CA GLY A 6 15.87 -7.90 13.01
C GLY A 6 14.95 -9.08 13.31
N PHE A 7 13.62 -8.91 13.18
CA PHE A 7 12.66 -9.98 13.41
C PHE A 7 12.58 -10.93 12.21
N PRO A 8 12.38 -12.24 12.45
CA PRO A 8 12.21 -13.21 11.39
C PRO A 8 10.96 -12.91 10.54
N PRO A 9 10.93 -13.34 9.27
CA PRO A 9 9.72 -13.25 8.46
C PRO A 9 8.59 -14.08 9.08
N ILE A 10 7.35 -13.75 8.71
CA ILE A 10 6.16 -14.45 9.19
C ILE A 10 6.23 -15.92 8.74
N ALA A 11 6.22 -16.85 9.70
CA ALA A 11 6.29 -18.28 9.42
C ALA A 11 4.97 -18.88 8.89
N GLN A 12 3.81 -18.35 9.32
CA GLN A 12 2.49 -18.85 8.91
C GLN A 12 1.39 -17.79 9.07
N TRP A 13 0.43 -17.79 8.15
CA TRP A 13 -0.80 -16.99 8.22
C TRP A 13 -1.90 -17.84 8.86
N THR A 14 -2.41 -17.45 10.03
CA THR A 14 -3.38 -18.24 10.81
C THR A 14 -4.79 -17.67 10.69
N LYS A 15 -5.79 -18.57 10.78
CA LYS A 15 -7.23 -18.26 10.64
C LYS A 15 -7.80 -17.40 11.78
N TYR A 16 -7.29 -17.57 13.00
CA TYR A 16 -7.70 -16.82 14.19
C TYR A 16 -6.61 -15.81 14.50
N TRP A 17 -6.87 -14.54 14.25
CA TRP A 17 -5.80 -13.56 14.35
C TRP A 17 -6.25 -12.21 14.93
N ASN A 18 -7.41 -12.08 15.57
CA ASN A 18 -7.81 -10.82 16.22
C ASN A 18 -7.47 -10.84 17.72
N PRO A 19 -6.21 -10.63 18.14
CA PRO A 19 -5.87 -10.65 19.56
C PRO A 19 -6.54 -9.48 20.28
N SER A 20 -6.92 -9.70 21.53
CA SER A 20 -7.42 -8.64 22.40
C SER A 20 -6.28 -7.72 22.84
N GLU A 21 -6.62 -6.51 23.28
CA GLU A 21 -5.61 -5.60 23.87
C GLU A 21 -4.99 -6.20 25.13
N GLU A 22 -5.73 -7.02 25.89
CA GLU A 22 -5.21 -7.75 27.05
C GLU A 22 -4.13 -8.76 26.65
N GLU A 23 -4.34 -9.50 25.55
CA GLU A 23 -3.34 -10.44 25.02
C GLU A 23 -2.08 -9.70 24.53
N VAL A 24 -2.26 -8.54 23.90
CA VAL A 24 -1.16 -7.66 23.47
C VAL A 24 -0.35 -7.19 24.68
N GLU A 25 -1.02 -6.69 25.72
CA GLU A 25 -0.34 -6.20 26.92
C GLU A 25 0.34 -7.31 27.72
N ALA A 26 -0.25 -8.50 27.76
CA ALA A 26 0.32 -9.69 28.39
C ALA A 26 1.48 -10.32 27.61
N ALA A 27 1.87 -9.78 26.45
CA ALA A 27 2.90 -10.37 25.60
C ALA A 27 4.25 -10.52 26.36
N PRO A 28 4.82 -11.74 26.44
CA PRO A 28 5.98 -12.01 27.28
C PRO A 28 7.29 -11.44 26.73
N THR A 29 7.33 -11.10 25.43
CA THR A 29 8.50 -10.54 24.76
C THR A 29 8.10 -9.40 23.84
N VAL A 30 9.07 -8.55 23.51
CA VAL A 30 8.90 -7.43 22.57
C VAL A 30 8.60 -7.93 21.16
N GLU A 31 9.23 -9.04 20.74
CA GLU A 31 8.90 -9.70 19.48
C GLU A 31 7.44 -10.21 19.49
N LYS A 32 6.99 -10.84 20.57
CA LYS A 32 5.61 -11.32 20.64
C LYS A 32 4.61 -10.18 20.63
N TYR A 33 4.92 -9.09 21.32
CA TYR A 33 4.17 -7.85 21.27
C TYR A 33 4.06 -7.32 19.84
N PHE A 34 5.19 -7.25 19.13
CA PHE A 34 5.23 -6.85 17.72
C PHE A 34 4.36 -7.75 16.86
N GLU A 35 4.41 -9.08 17.02
CA GLU A 35 3.59 -10.00 16.24
C GLU A 35 2.09 -9.75 16.40
N LEU A 36 1.63 -9.48 17.63
CA LEU A 36 0.23 -9.21 17.92
C LEU A 36 -0.21 -7.84 17.38
N ARG A 37 0.64 -6.81 17.50
CA ARG A 37 0.39 -5.50 16.88
C ARG A 37 0.42 -5.57 15.35
N GLU A 38 1.36 -6.31 14.77
CA GLU A 38 1.48 -6.50 13.31
C GLU A 38 0.28 -7.23 12.76
N ALA A 39 -0.19 -8.26 13.49
CA ALA A 39 -1.52 -8.79 13.31
C ALA A 39 -2.50 -7.61 13.20
N ILE A 40 -2.83 -6.94 14.31
CA ILE A 40 -3.97 -6.00 14.38
C ILE A 40 -3.94 -4.97 13.23
N ASN A 41 -2.77 -4.42 12.96
CA ASN A 41 -2.59 -3.33 12.01
C ASN A 41 -2.56 -3.74 10.53
N LEU A 42 -2.18 -4.99 10.22
CA LEU A 42 -2.07 -5.46 8.83
C LEU A 42 -3.30 -6.21 8.33
N ASP A 43 -4.34 -6.35 9.14
CA ASP A 43 -5.55 -7.08 8.79
C ASP A 43 -5.23 -8.47 8.21
N ARG A 44 -4.48 -9.29 8.96
CA ARG A 44 -3.99 -10.62 8.51
C ARG A 44 -5.10 -11.68 8.38
N ARG A 45 -6.28 -11.30 7.88
CA ARG A 45 -7.43 -12.18 7.62
C ARG A 45 -7.14 -13.05 6.40
N TRP A 46 -6.84 -14.32 6.66
CA TRP A 46 -6.74 -15.35 5.60
C TRP A 46 -8.06 -15.53 4.84
N ASP A 47 -9.20 -15.36 5.52
CA ASP A 47 -10.54 -15.51 4.97
C ASP A 47 -10.99 -14.30 4.13
N SER A 48 -10.11 -13.31 3.93
CA SER A 48 -10.36 -12.27 2.94
C SER A 48 -10.42 -12.89 1.55
N GLN A 49 -11.57 -12.73 0.88
CA GLN A 49 -11.74 -13.05 -0.54
C GLN A 49 -10.73 -12.35 -1.47
N PHE A 50 -9.97 -11.38 -0.94
CA PHE A 50 -8.98 -10.59 -1.65
C PHE A 50 -7.53 -10.96 -1.31
N PHE A 51 -7.29 -11.96 -0.44
CA PHE A 51 -5.94 -12.41 -0.08
C PHE A 51 -5.63 -13.80 -0.66
N PHE A 52 -4.59 -13.87 -1.49
CA PHE A 52 -4.12 -15.11 -2.11
C PHE A 52 -2.66 -15.36 -1.71
N GLU A 53 -2.41 -16.13 -0.65
CA GLU A 53 -1.04 -16.40 -0.18
C GLU A 53 -0.14 -17.02 -1.25
N LYS A 54 -0.67 -17.91 -2.09
CA LYS A 54 0.07 -18.49 -3.21
C LYS A 54 0.62 -17.43 -4.18
N GLN A 55 -0.01 -16.25 -4.21
CA GLN A 55 0.40 -15.11 -5.03
C GLN A 55 1.14 -14.03 -4.23
N LEU A 56 1.33 -14.19 -2.92
CA LEU A 56 1.97 -13.17 -2.09
C LEU A 56 3.37 -12.86 -2.58
N GLN A 57 4.19 -13.89 -2.80
CA GLN A 57 5.57 -13.72 -3.23
C GLN A 57 5.66 -13.12 -4.65
N SER A 58 4.80 -13.56 -5.58
CA SER A 58 4.79 -13.01 -6.94
C SER A 58 4.31 -11.56 -6.95
N GLY A 59 3.30 -11.22 -6.15
CA GLY A 59 2.83 -9.86 -5.95
C GLY A 59 3.91 -8.94 -5.35
N MET A 60 4.63 -9.43 -4.33
CA MET A 60 5.77 -8.70 -3.76
C MET A 60 6.86 -8.45 -4.81
N ASN A 61 7.26 -9.47 -5.57
CA ASN A 61 8.27 -9.33 -6.63
C ASN A 61 7.83 -8.37 -7.73
N PHE A 62 6.54 -8.38 -8.08
CA PHE A 62 5.97 -7.45 -9.03
C PHE A 62 6.08 -6.00 -8.51
N LEU A 63 5.60 -5.73 -7.30
CA LEU A 63 5.64 -4.39 -6.71
C LEU A 63 7.07 -3.88 -6.53
N ASP A 64 8.00 -4.76 -6.16
CA ASP A 64 9.42 -4.40 -6.00
C ASP A 64 10.07 -4.00 -7.32
N LYS A 65 9.65 -4.62 -8.42
CA LYS A 65 10.13 -4.28 -9.76
C LYS A 65 9.52 -2.98 -10.27
N TRP A 66 8.21 -2.79 -10.08
CA TRP A 66 7.46 -1.72 -10.75
C TRP A 66 7.34 -0.45 -9.93
N VAL A 67 7.29 -0.56 -8.60
CA VAL A 67 7.13 0.59 -7.70
C VAL A 67 8.11 0.49 -6.52
N PRO A 68 9.44 0.34 -6.78
CA PRO A 68 10.44 0.20 -5.72
C PRO A 68 10.45 1.39 -4.74
N ALA A 69 10.03 2.57 -5.21
CA ALA A 69 9.94 3.78 -4.41
C ALA A 69 9.08 3.61 -3.15
N VAL A 70 7.95 2.89 -3.24
CA VAL A 70 7.08 2.67 -2.07
C VAL A 70 7.82 1.87 -0.99
N ARG A 71 8.51 0.78 -1.38
CA ARG A 71 9.32 -0.01 -0.44
C ARG A 71 10.43 0.84 0.19
N ASN A 72 11.07 1.70 -0.60
CA ASN A 72 12.13 2.58 -0.12
C ASN A 72 11.62 3.63 0.88
N ILE A 73 10.43 4.20 0.68
CA ILE A 73 9.82 5.14 1.65
C ILE A 73 9.65 4.48 3.01
N TYR A 74 9.02 3.30 3.06
CA TYR A 74 8.86 2.56 4.32
C TYR A 74 10.20 2.19 4.93
N ARG A 75 11.13 1.64 4.14
CA ARG A 75 12.45 1.22 4.62
C ARG A 75 13.19 2.39 5.28
N ARG A 76 13.33 3.50 4.55
CA ARG A 76 14.05 4.69 5.02
C ARG A 76 13.44 5.25 6.29
N LYS A 77 12.11 5.38 6.34
CA LYS A 77 11.43 5.89 7.53
C LYS A 77 11.73 5.01 8.75
N PHE A 78 11.62 3.70 8.62
CA PHE A 78 11.90 2.79 9.73
C PHE A 78 13.38 2.78 10.14
N GLU A 79 14.30 2.86 9.17
CA GLU A 79 15.73 3.00 9.44
C GLU A 79 16.05 4.31 10.16
N GLU A 80 15.44 5.43 9.75
CA GLU A 80 15.54 6.73 10.42
C GLU A 80 15.03 6.65 11.86
N ILE A 81 13.91 5.96 12.11
CA ILE A 81 13.40 5.72 13.46
C ILE A 81 14.43 4.99 14.32
N ARG A 82 15.08 3.96 13.77
CA ARG A 82 16.08 3.14 14.49
C ARG A 82 17.46 3.78 14.60
N SER A 83 17.75 4.81 13.81
CA SER A 83 19.05 5.47 13.76
C SER A 83 19.12 6.75 14.60
N ARG A 84 18.05 7.10 15.34
CA ARG A 84 18.05 8.32 16.16
C ARG A 84 19.04 8.20 17.32
N PRO A 85 19.67 9.31 17.76
CA PRO A 85 20.57 9.30 18.91
C PRO A 85 19.93 8.83 20.22
N ASP A 86 18.61 9.03 20.37
CA ASP A 86 17.81 8.60 21.51
C ASP A 86 17.14 7.23 21.30
N ALA A 87 17.32 6.61 20.13
CA ALA A 87 16.80 5.28 19.86
C ALA A 87 17.42 4.29 20.83
N LYS A 88 16.57 3.54 21.52
CA LYS A 88 17.04 2.62 22.55
C LYS A 88 17.72 1.42 21.89
N LEU A 89 18.88 1.05 22.44
CA LEU A 89 19.65 -0.11 22.01
C LEU A 89 18.79 -1.39 22.09
N VAL A 90 17.99 -1.49 23.17
CA VAL A 90 16.95 -2.50 23.35
C VAL A 90 15.64 -1.95 22.77
N LEU A 91 14.99 -2.73 21.91
CA LEU A 91 13.69 -2.35 21.35
C LEU A 91 12.60 -2.35 22.44
N HIS A 92 11.78 -1.31 22.50
CA HIS A 92 10.66 -1.21 23.45
C HIS A 92 9.32 -1.11 22.74
N ARG A 93 8.24 -1.49 23.45
CA ARG A 93 6.86 -1.46 22.96
C ARG A 93 6.44 -0.10 22.38
N GLY A 94 6.76 1.00 23.06
CA GLY A 94 6.41 2.35 22.58
C GLY A 94 7.10 2.74 21.26
N GLU A 95 8.29 2.19 20.97
CA GLU A 95 8.92 2.41 19.67
C GLU A 95 8.22 1.61 18.57
N ILE A 96 7.76 0.39 18.88
CA ILE A 96 6.94 -0.43 17.98
C ILE A 96 5.63 0.30 17.66
N ASP A 97 4.93 0.83 18.67
CA ASP A 97 3.68 1.56 18.47
C ASP A 97 3.90 2.76 17.55
N HIS A 98 4.94 3.56 17.80
CA HIS A 98 5.29 4.68 16.94
C HIS A 98 5.60 4.26 15.50
N MET A 99 6.29 3.13 15.29
CA MET A 99 6.52 2.60 13.94
C MET A 99 5.22 2.18 13.25
N PHE A 100 4.22 1.67 13.98
CA PHE A 100 2.92 1.34 13.41
C PHE A 100 2.09 2.58 13.06
N ASP A 101 2.19 3.64 13.84
CA ASP A 101 1.54 4.92 13.50
C ASP A 101 2.13 5.50 12.21
N GLU A 102 3.46 5.54 12.11
CA GLU A 102 4.15 5.98 10.90
C GLU A 102 3.85 5.09 9.69
N TYR A 103 3.68 3.78 9.91
CA TYR A 103 3.21 2.87 8.87
C TYR A 103 1.82 3.26 8.34
N LYS A 104 0.87 3.57 9.23
CA LYS A 104 -0.50 3.99 8.84
C LYS A 104 -0.47 5.29 8.04
N ASP A 105 0.33 6.26 8.47
CA ASP A 105 0.44 7.56 7.81
C ASP A 105 1.04 7.45 6.41
N ILE A 106 2.10 6.65 6.26
CA ILE A 106 2.67 6.36 4.93
C ILE A 106 1.66 5.61 4.07
N LYS A 107 0.99 4.58 4.61
CA LYS A 107 -0.03 3.80 3.89
C LYS A 107 -1.12 4.71 3.33
N TRP A 108 -1.66 5.60 4.16
CA TRP A 108 -2.67 6.56 3.76
C TRP A 108 -2.17 7.50 2.67
N SER A 109 -0.95 8.03 2.84
CA SER A 109 -0.34 8.95 1.86
C SER A 109 -0.10 8.30 0.50
N VAL A 110 0.42 7.07 0.50
CA VAL A 110 0.64 6.27 -0.72
C VAL A 110 -0.69 5.95 -1.39
N GLN A 111 -1.69 5.48 -0.62
CA GLN A 111 -3.02 5.19 -1.15
C GLN A 111 -3.66 6.42 -1.79
N LYS A 112 -3.60 7.58 -1.11
CA LYS A 112 -4.11 8.85 -1.64
C LYS A 112 -3.42 9.26 -2.94
N ALA A 113 -2.10 9.10 -3.02
CA ALA A 113 -1.35 9.39 -4.24
C ALA A 113 -1.77 8.46 -5.40
N ILE A 114 -1.92 7.17 -5.13
CA ILE A 114 -2.38 6.18 -6.12
C ILE A 114 -3.80 6.49 -6.58
N SER A 115 -4.73 6.77 -5.67
CA SER A 115 -6.12 7.14 -6.01
C SER A 115 -6.17 8.37 -6.92
N LYS A 116 -5.40 9.42 -6.61
CA LYS A 116 -5.30 10.61 -7.46
C LYS A 116 -4.78 10.30 -8.87
N MET A 117 -3.83 9.37 -9.00
CA MET A 117 -3.34 8.96 -10.32
C MET A 117 -4.45 8.28 -11.14
N PHE A 118 -5.32 7.51 -10.50
CA PHE A 118 -6.48 6.91 -11.17
C PHE A 118 -7.52 7.95 -11.56
N GLU A 119 -7.84 8.91 -10.69
CA GLU A 119 -8.75 10.02 -10.98
C GLU A 119 -8.27 10.85 -12.19
N ILE A 120 -6.99 11.25 -12.19
CA ILE A 120 -6.39 12.00 -13.32
C ILE A 120 -6.46 11.18 -14.61
N LYS A 121 -6.20 9.86 -14.52
CA LYS A 121 -6.30 8.98 -15.68
C LYS A 121 -7.72 9.01 -16.24
N GLU A 122 -8.74 8.84 -15.41
CA GLU A 122 -10.15 8.89 -15.82
C GLU A 122 -10.53 10.23 -16.46
N GLU A 123 -10.13 11.35 -15.85
CA GLU A 123 -10.33 12.69 -16.42
C GLU A 123 -9.65 12.83 -17.79
N CYS A 124 -8.40 12.35 -17.93
CA CYS A 124 -7.70 12.34 -19.21
C CYS A 124 -8.46 11.51 -20.26
N TRP A 125 -8.98 10.33 -19.90
CA TRP A 125 -9.77 9.51 -20.81
C TRP A 125 -11.05 10.20 -21.27
N GLU A 126 -11.75 10.89 -20.37
CA GLU A 126 -12.93 11.66 -20.76
C GLU A 126 -12.61 12.81 -21.70
N VAL A 127 -11.55 13.57 -21.43
CA VAL A 127 -11.15 14.72 -22.25
C VAL A 127 -10.71 14.27 -23.63
N VAL A 128 -9.90 13.20 -23.71
CA VAL A 128 -9.47 12.62 -24.99
C VAL A 128 -10.66 12.04 -25.75
N GLY A 129 -11.54 11.30 -25.08
CA GLY A 129 -12.75 10.75 -25.69
C GLY A 129 -13.69 11.84 -26.24
N LYS A 130 -13.86 12.96 -25.51
CA LYS A 130 -14.64 14.12 -25.98
C LYS A 130 -13.98 14.81 -27.18
N LYS A 131 -12.64 14.89 -27.24
CA LYS A 131 -11.91 15.45 -28.39
C LYS A 131 -12.06 14.61 -29.64
N ILE A 132 -11.97 13.28 -29.52
CA ILE A 132 -12.12 12.33 -30.63
C ILE A 132 -13.54 12.41 -31.21
N LYS A 133 -14.57 12.40 -30.36
CA LYS A 133 -15.96 12.56 -30.84
C LYS A 133 -16.17 13.88 -31.59
N LYS A 134 -15.59 14.99 -31.09
CA LYS A 134 -15.67 16.29 -31.76
C LYS A 134 -14.89 16.38 -33.08
N SER A 135 -13.87 15.55 -33.30
CA SER A 135 -13.20 15.46 -34.60
C SER A 135 -14.01 14.63 -35.58
N GLU A 136 -14.56 13.50 -35.14
CA GLU A 136 -15.43 12.63 -35.95
C GLU A 136 -16.72 13.35 -36.39
N GLU A 137 -17.35 14.13 -35.51
CA GLU A 137 -18.53 14.95 -35.86
C GLU A 137 -18.21 16.03 -36.90
N ARG A 138 -17.02 16.64 -36.82
CA ARG A 138 -16.57 17.65 -37.80
C ARG A 138 -16.22 17.03 -39.15
N GLU A 139 -15.59 15.86 -39.17
CA GLU A 139 -15.31 15.13 -40.41
C GLU A 139 -16.61 14.67 -41.10
N ASN A 140 -17.58 14.16 -40.33
CA ASN A 140 -18.88 13.75 -40.84
C ASN A 140 -19.77 14.92 -41.32
N GLN A 141 -19.59 16.12 -40.76
CA GLN A 141 -20.27 17.32 -41.28
C GLN A 141 -19.64 17.82 -42.58
N ASN A 142 -18.30 17.78 -42.70
CA ASN A 142 -17.61 18.17 -43.91
C ASN A 142 -17.85 17.19 -45.08
N SER A 143 -17.99 15.88 -44.81
CA SER A 143 -18.33 14.90 -45.86
C SER A 143 -19.74 15.10 -46.42
N LYS A 144 -20.71 15.47 -45.58
CA LYS A 144 -22.09 15.79 -45.98
C LYS A 144 -22.22 17.08 -46.79
N PHE A 145 -21.31 18.04 -46.61
CA PHE A 145 -21.28 19.24 -47.45
C PHE A 145 -20.76 18.92 -48.86
N ASN A 146 -19.76 18.04 -48.97
CA ASN A 146 -19.19 17.66 -50.26
C ASN A 146 -20.08 16.77 -51.14
N GLU A 147 -21.08 16.08 -50.59
CA GLU A 147 -22.05 15.29 -51.37
C GLU A 147 -23.21 16.11 -51.96
N ASN A 148 -23.40 17.36 -51.52
CA ASN A 148 -24.51 18.22 -51.97
C ASN A 148 -24.10 19.29 -53.02
N ASP A 149 -22.83 19.31 -53.44
CA ASP A 149 -22.27 20.28 -54.39
C ASP A 149 -21.94 19.65 -55.78
N VAL A 150 -22.63 18.57 -56.18
CA VAL A 150 -22.54 17.95 -57.54
C VAL A 150 -23.89 17.97 -58.24
#